data_AF-A0A8C0QMI2-F1
#
_entry.id   AF-A0A8C0QMI2-F1
#
_cell.length_a   1.000
_cell.length_b   1.000
_cell.length_c   1.000
_cell.angle_alpha   90.00
_cell.angle_beta   90.00
_cell.angle_gamma   90.00
#
_symmetry.space_group_name_H-M   'P 1'
#
loop_
_entity.id
_entity.type
_entity.pdbx_description
1 polymer ?
#
loop_
_entity_poly.entity_id
_entity_poly.type
_entity_poly.pdbx_seq_one_letter_code
_entity_poly.pdbx_strand_id
1 'polypeptide(L)'
;MAAPRAPLHLVAPRWNAGTRGIRGLSRAAAPEGNQKKGRSLLQFLADRFYDVQALREYLLRKQAWKMHQKNRPFTYIRERYGPYAAGAYFILKLGGAVKFQGKEWIRSNARGHFSLDFLKLQTVPVEAVDASGCAVNYQGLDSLLALKELQVLWLQRCPHVDDWCLSRLHPLASSLQELSLAGCPKISERGLACLHHLQNLRKLDISDLPAVSNPGLTQILVEEMLPDCKVVGADWARGLKVGQEEQYQDITSPIPA
;
A
#
# COMPACT_ATOMS: atom_id res chain seq x y z
N MET A 1 -15.32 -17.83 39.19
CA MET A 1 -16.73 -18.14 38.88
C MET A 1 -16.98 -17.74 37.43
N ALA A 2 -17.26 -18.72 36.57
CA ALA A 2 -17.42 -18.55 35.13
C ALA A 2 -18.88 -18.20 34.81
N ALA A 3 -19.08 -17.19 33.96
CA ALA A 3 -20.37 -16.88 33.36
C ALA A 3 -20.48 -17.56 31.97
N PRO A 4 -21.62 -18.17 31.59
CA PRO A 4 -21.75 -18.86 30.32
C PRO A 4 -21.99 -17.88 29.17
N ARG A 5 -21.40 -18.19 28.01
CA ARG A 5 -21.56 -17.47 26.74
C ARG A 5 -22.86 -17.92 26.06
N ALA A 6 -23.80 -17.01 25.86
CA ALA A 6 -24.96 -17.22 24.97
C ALA A 6 -24.60 -16.80 23.53
N PRO A 7 -24.98 -17.57 22.49
CA PRO A 7 -24.80 -17.15 21.11
C PRO A 7 -25.91 -16.17 20.70
N LEU A 8 -25.51 -14.99 20.21
CA LEU A 8 -26.40 -14.02 19.58
C LEU A 8 -26.81 -14.54 18.19
N HIS A 9 -28.04 -15.08 18.08
CA HIS A 9 -28.68 -15.30 16.79
C HIS A 9 -29.17 -13.95 16.24
N LEU A 10 -28.54 -13.47 15.18
CA LEU A 10 -29.02 -12.34 14.37
C LEU A 10 -30.26 -12.77 13.59
N VAL A 11 -31.44 -12.37 14.06
CA VAL A 11 -32.69 -12.43 13.31
C VAL A 11 -32.74 -11.22 12.38
N ALA A 12 -32.93 -11.45 11.07
CA ALA A 12 -33.09 -10.38 10.10
C ALA A 12 -34.39 -9.58 10.34
N PRO A 13 -34.42 -8.26 10.09
CA PRO A 13 -35.62 -7.45 10.32
C PRO A 13 -36.67 -7.77 9.26
N ARG A 14 -37.88 -8.17 9.68
CA ARG A 14 -39.05 -8.25 8.80
C ARG A 14 -39.54 -6.84 8.50
N TRP A 15 -39.35 -6.41 7.25
CA TRP A 15 -39.99 -5.22 6.71
C TRP A 15 -41.47 -5.52 6.44
N ASN A 16 -42.36 -4.95 7.25
CA ASN A 16 -43.80 -4.94 6.98
C ASN A 16 -44.12 -3.69 6.16
N ALA A 17 -44.17 -3.83 4.83
CA ALA A 17 -44.78 -2.82 3.97
C ALA A 17 -46.30 -2.98 4.03
N GLY A 18 -46.97 -2.03 4.70
CA GLY A 18 -48.42 -1.98 4.78
C GLY A 18 -49.03 -1.57 3.44
N THR A 19 -50.00 -2.35 2.97
CA THR A 19 -51.04 -1.89 2.05
C THR A 19 -52.40 -2.26 2.65
N ARG A 20 -53.27 -1.26 2.77
CA ARG A 20 -54.65 -1.36 3.27
C ARG A 20 -55.53 -2.09 2.24
N GLY A 21 -56.44 -2.95 2.72
CA GLY A 21 -57.57 -3.49 1.93
C GLY A 21 -58.36 -4.55 2.69
N ILE A 22 -59.68 -4.36 2.80
CA ILE A 22 -60.61 -4.97 3.76
C ILE A 22 -61.23 -6.28 3.22
N ARG A 23 -61.39 -7.32 4.05
CA ARG A 23 -62.63 -8.12 4.30
C ARG A 23 -62.36 -9.51 4.89
N GLY A 24 -63.16 -9.87 5.90
CA GLY A 24 -63.66 -11.26 6.08
C GLY A 24 -63.05 -12.08 7.21
N LEU A 25 -63.68 -12.06 8.38
CA LEU A 25 -63.57 -13.11 9.40
C LEU A 25 -64.23 -14.41 8.90
N SER A 26 -63.50 -15.53 8.93
CA SER A 26 -64.04 -16.84 9.33
C SER A 26 -62.91 -17.88 9.54
N ARG A 27 -63.16 -18.74 10.52
CA ARG A 27 -62.27 -19.64 11.25
C ARG A 27 -62.45 -21.06 10.71
N ALA A 28 -61.37 -21.82 10.48
CA ALA A 28 -61.37 -23.28 10.51
C ALA A 28 -59.92 -23.82 10.55
N ALA A 29 -59.72 -24.90 11.29
CA ALA A 29 -58.42 -25.46 11.69
C ALA A 29 -58.05 -26.74 10.91
N ALA A 30 -56.73 -26.96 10.80
CA ALA A 30 -55.97 -28.21 10.59
C ALA A 30 -56.06 -28.92 9.20
N PRO A 31 -55.09 -29.80 8.80
CA PRO A 31 -53.89 -30.28 9.50
C PRO A 31 -52.57 -30.13 8.68
N GLU A 32 -51.49 -30.67 9.25
CA GLU A 32 -50.13 -30.79 8.72
C GLU A 32 -50.03 -31.00 7.20
N GLY A 33 -49.34 -30.07 6.55
CA GLY A 33 -48.86 -30.19 5.18
C GLY A 33 -47.36 -29.95 5.16
N ASN A 34 -46.61 -31.04 5.05
CA ASN A 34 -45.16 -31.11 4.89
C ASN A 34 -44.69 -30.36 3.63
N GLN A 35 -44.69 -29.03 3.63
CA GLN A 35 -44.08 -28.24 2.56
C GLN A 35 -42.60 -28.08 2.87
N LYS A 36 -41.80 -29.09 2.47
CA LYS A 36 -40.45 -28.82 1.98
C LYS A 36 -40.60 -27.89 0.78
N LYS A 37 -40.72 -26.57 1.02
CA LYS A 37 -40.66 -25.55 -0.01
C LYS A 37 -39.28 -25.69 -0.65
N GLY A 38 -39.25 -26.34 -1.81
CA GLY A 38 -38.08 -26.33 -2.69
C GLY A 38 -37.70 -24.87 -2.89
N ARG A 39 -36.51 -24.49 -2.43
CA ARG A 39 -36.01 -23.12 -2.62
C ARG A 39 -36.11 -22.81 -4.10
N SER A 40 -36.73 -21.69 -4.47
CA SER A 40 -36.76 -21.29 -5.88
C SER A 40 -35.32 -21.14 -6.35
N LEU A 41 -35.04 -21.43 -7.62
CA LEU A 41 -33.70 -21.30 -8.18
C LEU A 41 -33.13 -19.89 -7.94
N LEU A 42 -33.99 -18.87 -8.03
CA LEU A 42 -33.63 -17.48 -7.72
C LEU A 42 -33.22 -17.28 -6.25
N GLN A 43 -33.92 -17.91 -5.31
CA GLN A 43 -33.62 -17.82 -3.89
C GLN A 43 -32.35 -18.59 -3.53
N PHE A 44 -32.11 -19.75 -4.14
CA PHE A 44 -30.85 -20.47 -4.00
C PHE A 44 -29.66 -19.69 -4.58
N LEU A 45 -29.83 -19.07 -5.75
CA LEU A 45 -28.81 -18.21 -6.36
C LEU A 45 -28.56 -16.97 -5.48
N ALA A 46 -29.60 -16.30 -5.00
CA ALA A 46 -29.47 -15.13 -4.12
C ALA A 46 -28.73 -15.46 -2.82
N ASP A 47 -29.10 -16.55 -2.13
CA ASP A 47 -28.40 -17.04 -0.94
C ASP A 47 -26.93 -17.34 -1.24
N ARG A 48 -26.66 -18.04 -2.36
CA ARG A 48 -25.29 -18.40 -2.77
C ARG A 48 -24.45 -17.16 -3.10
N PHE A 49 -24.99 -16.20 -3.83
CA PHE A 49 -24.31 -14.95 -4.15
C PHE A 49 -24.06 -14.13 -2.88
N TYR A 50 -25.02 -14.06 -1.96
CA TYR A 50 -24.84 -13.40 -0.66
C TYR A 50 -23.74 -14.07 0.16
N ASP A 51 -23.73 -15.40 0.25
CA ASP A 51 -22.68 -16.15 0.96
C ASP A 51 -21.29 -15.90 0.35
N VAL A 52 -21.18 -15.87 -0.98
CA VAL A 52 -19.91 -15.58 -1.68
C VAL A 52 -19.46 -14.14 -1.46
N GLN A 53 -20.39 -13.17 -1.51
CA GLN A 53 -20.11 -11.77 -1.20
C GLN A 53 -19.65 -11.61 0.25
N ALA A 54 -20.36 -12.22 1.20
CA ALA A 54 -20.04 -12.19 2.63
C ALA A 54 -18.68 -12.86 2.91
N LEU A 55 -18.39 -14.00 2.27
CA LEU A 55 -17.09 -14.67 2.40
C LEU A 55 -15.96 -13.80 1.83
N ARG A 56 -16.17 -13.19 0.66
CA ARG A 56 -15.21 -12.26 0.05
C ARG A 56 -14.95 -11.07 0.98
N GLU A 57 -16.00 -10.44 1.49
CA GLU A 57 -15.88 -9.33 2.45
C GLU A 57 -15.15 -9.75 3.73
N TYR A 58 -15.49 -10.92 4.28
CA TYR A 58 -14.82 -11.45 5.46
C TYR A 58 -13.32 -11.67 5.21
N LEU A 59 -12.94 -12.25 4.06
CA LEU A 59 -11.55 -12.46 3.69
C LEU A 59 -10.80 -11.15 3.51
N LEU A 60 -11.43 -10.16 2.85
CA LEU A 60 -10.87 -8.81 2.69
C LEU A 60 -10.68 -8.12 4.05
N ARG A 61 -11.69 -8.17 4.94
CA ARG A 61 -11.59 -7.65 6.31
C ARG A 61 -10.47 -8.33 7.09
N LYS A 62 -10.32 -9.65 6.95
CA LYS A 62 -9.24 -10.42 7.60
C LYS A 62 -7.86 -10.02 7.07
N GLN A 63 -7.72 -9.79 5.77
CA GLN A 63 -6.48 -9.28 5.17
C GLN A 63 -6.17 -7.86 5.66
N ALA A 64 -7.14 -6.95 5.63
CA ALA A 64 -6.99 -5.58 6.12
C ALA A 64 -6.62 -5.55 7.60
N TRP A 65 -7.27 -6.37 8.43
CA TRP A 65 -6.95 -6.50 9.85
C TRP A 65 -5.51 -7.00 10.08
N LYS A 66 -5.07 -8.02 9.34
CA LYS A 66 -3.67 -8.47 9.40
C LYS A 66 -2.69 -7.36 9.04
N MET A 67 -2.99 -6.57 8.02
CA MET A 67 -2.13 -5.44 7.62
C MET A 67 -2.13 -4.32 8.64
N HIS A 68 -3.28 -4.00 9.23
CA HIS A 68 -3.37 -3.03 10.31
C HIS A 68 -2.57 -3.48 11.55
N GLN A 69 -2.63 -4.76 11.92
CA GLN A 69 -1.81 -5.30 13.01
C GLN A 69 -0.31 -5.22 12.74
N LYS A 70 0.13 -5.42 11.49
CA LYS A 70 1.54 -5.27 11.10
C LYS A 70 2.00 -3.81 11.14
N ASN A 71 1.13 -2.88 10.75
CA ASN A 71 1.41 -1.45 10.66
C ASN A 71 0.99 -0.66 11.91
N ARG A 72 0.69 -1.34 13.02
CA ARG A 72 0.28 -0.67 14.25
C ARG A 72 1.47 0.11 14.86
N PRO A 73 1.25 1.33 15.37
CA PRO A 73 2.30 2.10 16.02
C PRO A 73 2.76 1.40 17.31
N PHE A 74 4.07 1.40 17.56
CA PHE A 74 4.66 0.84 18.78
C PHE A 74 4.80 1.92 19.86
N THR A 75 3.68 2.43 20.36
CA THR A 75 3.64 3.55 21.33
C THR A 75 4.45 3.26 22.60
N TYR A 76 4.30 2.06 23.17
CA TYR A 76 5.05 1.63 24.36
C TYR A 76 6.57 1.67 24.15
N ILE A 77 7.05 1.21 22.98
CA ILE A 77 8.49 1.22 22.67
C ILE A 77 8.95 2.66 22.49
N ARG A 78 8.15 3.49 21.82
CA ARG A 78 8.43 4.91 21.61
C ARG A 78 8.54 5.68 22.92
N GLU A 79 7.63 5.44 23.86
CA GLU A 79 7.62 6.09 25.18
C GLU A 79 8.80 5.65 26.05
N ARG A 80 9.22 4.39 25.96
CA ARG A 80 10.27 3.82 26.82
C ARG A 80 11.68 3.98 26.26
N TYR A 81 11.85 3.90 24.95
CA TYR A 81 13.15 3.84 24.26
C TYR A 81 13.34 4.94 23.22
N GLY A 82 12.35 5.81 23.03
CA GLY A 82 12.41 6.93 22.09
C GLY A 82 11.98 6.58 20.65
N PRO A 83 11.87 7.62 19.79
CA PRO A 83 11.38 7.48 18.42
C PRO A 83 12.30 6.62 17.53
N TYR A 84 13.62 6.75 17.67
CA TYR A 84 14.58 5.98 16.88
C TYR A 84 14.47 4.48 17.13
N ALA A 85 14.39 4.06 18.39
CA ALA A 85 14.22 2.67 18.77
C ALA A 85 12.87 2.11 18.28
N ALA A 86 11.79 2.91 18.37
CA ALA A 86 10.48 2.50 17.89
C ALA A 86 10.44 2.32 16.37
N GLY A 87 11.02 3.26 15.61
CA GLY A 87 11.14 3.16 14.15
C GLY A 87 12.02 1.98 13.73
N ALA A 88 13.17 1.79 14.39
CA ALA A 88 14.04 0.64 14.16
C ALA A 88 13.33 -0.69 14.40
N TYR A 89 12.65 -0.83 15.55
CA TYR A 89 11.89 -2.03 15.88
C TYR A 89 10.78 -2.30 14.86
N PHE A 90 10.06 -1.26 14.44
CA PHE A 90 9.00 -1.35 13.43
C PHE A 90 9.53 -1.96 12.12
N ILE A 91 10.63 -1.42 11.60
CA ILE A 91 11.21 -1.88 10.33
C ILE A 91 11.79 -3.28 10.43
N LEU A 92 12.54 -3.57 11.48
CA LEU A 92 13.11 -4.91 11.71
C LEU A 92 12.01 -5.97 11.83
N LYS A 93 10.89 -5.65 12.48
CA LYS A 93 9.73 -6.54 12.59
C LYS A 93 9.02 -6.79 11.26
N LEU A 94 9.07 -5.84 10.33
CA LEU A 94 8.54 -6.03 8.98
C LEU A 94 9.49 -6.80 8.05
N GLY A 95 10.70 -7.12 8.52
CA GLY A 95 11.71 -7.84 7.74
C GLY A 95 12.77 -6.92 7.11
N GLY A 96 12.71 -5.62 7.36
CA GLY A 96 13.65 -4.65 6.82
C GLY A 96 14.97 -4.57 7.58
N ALA A 97 15.74 -3.53 7.26
CA ALA A 97 17.01 -3.20 7.87
C ALA A 97 17.07 -1.73 8.28
N VAL A 98 17.84 -1.43 9.30
CA VAL A 98 18.10 -0.07 9.75
C VAL A 98 19.58 0.14 10.07
N LYS A 99 20.06 1.35 9.86
CA LYS A 99 21.41 1.78 10.18
C LYS A 99 21.35 3.00 11.08
N PHE A 100 21.91 2.88 12.27
CA PHE A 100 22.11 4.02 13.16
C PHE A 100 23.37 4.78 12.77
N GLN A 101 23.42 6.07 13.09
CA GLN A 101 24.58 6.90 12.77
C GLN A 101 25.87 6.31 13.37
N GLY A 102 26.88 6.12 12.52
CA GLY A 102 28.16 5.52 12.92
C GLY A 102 28.09 4.05 13.35
N LYS A 103 27.01 3.34 13.01
CA LYS A 103 26.83 1.91 13.28
C LYS A 103 26.64 1.11 11.99
N GLU A 104 26.81 -0.20 12.10
CA GLU A 104 26.52 -1.12 11.01
C GLU A 104 25.01 -1.33 10.82
N TRP A 105 24.65 -1.89 9.66
CA TRP A 105 23.28 -2.27 9.35
C TRP A 105 22.81 -3.39 10.27
N ILE A 106 21.66 -3.17 10.90
CA ILE A 106 20.94 -4.15 11.69
C ILE A 106 19.85 -4.74 10.80
N ARG A 107 19.80 -6.06 10.70
CA ARG A 107 18.85 -6.81 9.86
C ARG A 107 18.12 -7.87 10.67
N SER A 108 16.89 -8.17 10.25
CA SER A 108 16.24 -9.40 10.67
C SER A 108 16.84 -10.60 9.93
N ASN A 109 16.97 -11.73 10.62
CA ASN A 109 17.37 -12.98 9.98
C ASN A 109 16.19 -13.61 9.23
N ALA A 110 16.44 -14.69 8.47
CA ALA A 110 15.40 -15.40 7.70
C ALA A 110 14.22 -15.92 8.56
N ARG A 111 14.39 -16.05 9.88
CA ARG A 111 13.35 -16.46 10.84
C ARG A 111 12.62 -15.27 11.47
N GLY A 112 12.97 -14.03 11.11
CA GLY A 112 12.40 -12.81 11.66
C GLY A 112 12.96 -12.39 13.02
N HIS A 113 14.05 -13.01 13.50
CA HIS A 113 14.73 -12.58 14.73
C HIS A 113 15.77 -11.51 14.42
N PHE A 114 15.94 -10.57 15.34
CA PHE A 114 16.93 -9.50 15.28
C PHE A 114 17.41 -9.19 16.71
N SER A 115 18.64 -8.69 16.86
CA SER A 115 19.13 -8.26 18.17
C SER A 115 18.33 -7.05 18.68
N LEU A 116 18.03 -7.02 19.97
CA LEU A 116 17.42 -5.87 20.65
C LEU A 116 18.45 -4.92 21.27
N ASP A 117 19.74 -5.10 21.01
CA ASP A 117 20.80 -4.24 21.55
C ASP A 117 20.66 -2.78 21.11
N PHE A 118 20.03 -2.53 19.96
CA PHE A 118 19.73 -1.19 19.48
C PHE A 118 18.79 -0.40 20.38
N LEU A 119 18.03 -1.05 21.28
CA LEU A 119 17.20 -0.35 22.27
C LEU A 119 18.02 0.52 23.23
N LYS A 120 19.33 0.27 23.35
CA LYS A 120 20.26 1.09 24.12
C LYS A 120 20.68 2.37 23.38
N LEU A 121 20.47 2.42 22.06
CA LEU A 121 20.86 3.53 21.17
C LEU A 121 19.78 4.62 21.09
N GLN A 122 19.21 5.02 22.25
CA GLN A 122 18.06 5.93 22.28
C GLN A 122 18.39 7.36 21.80
N THR A 123 19.64 7.76 21.93
CA THR A 123 20.15 9.09 21.55
C THR A 123 20.82 9.10 20.18
N VAL A 124 21.03 7.93 19.57
CA VAL A 124 21.68 7.82 18.26
C VAL A 124 20.59 7.84 17.19
N PRO A 125 20.62 8.79 16.24
CA PRO A 125 19.62 8.85 15.20
C PRO A 125 19.75 7.69 14.21
N VAL A 126 18.64 7.34 13.57
CA VAL A 126 18.62 6.41 12.43
C VAL A 126 18.97 7.20 11.17
N GLU A 127 20.06 6.79 10.51
CA GLU A 127 20.61 7.44 9.31
C GLU A 127 20.03 6.82 8.03
N ALA A 128 19.85 5.50 8.00
CA ALA A 128 19.36 4.79 6.82
C ALA A 128 18.35 3.70 7.18
N VAL A 129 17.36 3.53 6.31
CA VAL A 129 16.31 2.52 6.41
C VAL A 129 16.20 1.80 5.07
N ASP A 130 16.24 0.48 5.13
CA ASP A 130 15.85 -0.39 4.04
C ASP A 130 14.56 -1.12 4.43
N ALA A 131 13.45 -0.69 3.84
CA ALA A 131 12.14 -1.31 3.98
C ALA A 131 11.71 -2.00 2.68
N SER A 132 12.66 -2.36 1.81
CA SER A 132 12.37 -3.00 0.53
C SER A 132 11.61 -4.32 0.74
N GLY A 133 10.54 -4.52 -0.03
CA GLY A 133 9.64 -5.68 0.06
C GLY A 133 8.78 -5.71 1.33
N CYS A 134 8.89 -4.73 2.22
CA CYS A 134 8.09 -4.69 3.44
C CYS A 134 6.64 -4.30 3.14
N ALA A 135 5.71 -4.84 3.94
CA ALA A 135 4.29 -4.50 3.85
C ALA A 135 3.95 -3.18 4.57
N VAL A 136 4.74 -2.12 4.34
CA VAL A 136 4.51 -0.77 4.88
C VAL A 136 3.34 -0.12 4.15
N ASN A 137 2.42 0.48 4.89
CA ASN A 137 1.31 1.27 4.35
C ASN A 137 1.31 2.69 4.91
N TYR A 138 0.33 3.49 4.48
CA TYR A 138 0.11 4.88 4.92
C TYR A 138 0.19 5.09 6.43
N GLN A 139 -0.37 4.17 7.22
CA GLN A 139 -0.37 4.26 8.68
C GLN A 139 0.98 3.83 9.27
N GLY A 140 1.59 2.77 8.73
CA GLY A 140 2.90 2.29 9.20
C GLY A 140 4.02 3.30 8.97
N LEU A 141 3.90 4.12 7.93
CA LEU A 141 4.85 5.18 7.59
C LEU A 141 5.04 6.18 8.75
N ASP A 142 4.05 6.37 9.64
CA ASP A 142 4.18 7.20 10.85
C ASP A 142 5.43 6.89 11.68
N SER A 143 5.79 5.61 11.76
CA SER A 143 6.96 5.16 12.51
C SER A 143 8.28 5.62 11.87
N LEU A 144 8.30 5.79 10.54
CA LEU A 144 9.43 6.29 9.78
C LEU A 144 9.52 7.81 9.80
N LEU A 145 8.38 8.51 9.76
CA LEU A 145 8.33 9.98 9.78
C LEU A 145 8.81 10.59 11.10
N ALA A 146 8.93 9.78 12.15
CA ALA A 146 9.53 10.17 13.42
C ALA A 146 11.06 10.24 13.37
N LEU A 147 11.71 9.68 12.34
CA LEU A 147 13.16 9.63 12.18
C LEU A 147 13.64 10.88 11.42
N LYS A 148 13.78 12.01 12.14
CA LYS A 148 13.99 13.32 11.51
C LYS A 148 15.32 13.50 10.81
N GLU A 149 16.30 12.67 11.13
CA GLU A 149 17.66 12.69 10.61
C GLU A 149 17.88 11.62 9.54
N LEU A 150 16.80 10.98 9.06
CA LEU A 150 16.89 9.93 8.05
C LEU A 150 17.40 10.49 6.73
N GLN A 151 18.53 9.95 6.26
CA GLN A 151 19.17 10.37 5.00
C GLN A 151 18.85 9.42 3.85
N VAL A 152 18.70 8.13 4.13
CA VAL A 152 18.48 7.10 3.10
C VAL A 152 17.22 6.31 3.42
N LEU A 153 16.30 6.24 2.47
CA LEU A 153 15.06 5.46 2.56
C LEU A 153 14.86 4.61 1.30
N TRP A 154 14.97 3.30 1.45
CA TRP A 154 14.65 2.36 0.37
C TRP A 154 13.30 1.70 0.63
N LEU A 155 12.39 1.87 -0.32
CA LEU A 155 11.03 1.34 -0.33
C LEU A 155 10.79 0.47 -1.57
N GLN A 156 11.81 -0.24 -2.04
CA GLN A 156 11.72 -1.00 -3.29
C GLN A 156 10.69 -2.12 -3.19
N ARG A 157 9.89 -2.34 -4.23
CA ARG A 157 8.92 -3.45 -4.33
C ARG A 157 7.95 -3.53 -3.14
N CYS A 158 7.59 -2.38 -2.55
CA CYS A 158 6.63 -2.30 -1.45
C CYS A 158 5.19 -2.34 -1.99
N PRO A 159 4.38 -3.39 -1.72
CA PRO A 159 3.09 -3.60 -2.38
C PRO A 159 1.96 -2.65 -1.92
N HIS A 160 2.19 -1.91 -0.82
CA HIS A 160 1.19 -1.07 -0.17
C HIS A 160 1.61 0.40 -0.06
N VAL A 161 2.78 0.76 -0.58
CA VAL A 161 3.20 2.17 -0.70
C VAL A 161 2.55 2.75 -1.95
N ASP A 162 1.81 3.84 -1.78
CA ASP A 162 1.03 4.52 -2.82
C ASP A 162 1.29 6.04 -2.80
N ASP A 163 0.62 6.77 -3.69
CA ASP A 163 0.74 8.24 -3.80
C ASP A 163 0.45 8.97 -2.47
N TRP A 164 -0.51 8.45 -1.70
CA TRP A 164 -0.85 9.00 -0.38
C TRP A 164 0.31 8.85 0.61
N CYS A 165 1.04 7.73 0.56
CA CYS A 165 2.26 7.56 1.35
C CYS A 165 3.31 8.63 0.99
N LEU A 166 3.51 8.93 -0.30
CA LEU A 166 4.52 9.90 -0.73
C LEU A 166 4.21 11.33 -0.26
N SER A 167 2.94 11.74 -0.30
CA SER A 167 2.53 13.06 0.22
C SER A 167 2.89 13.31 1.70
N ARG A 168 3.13 12.23 2.46
CA ARG A 168 3.47 12.28 3.87
C ARG A 168 4.96 12.36 4.16
N LEU A 169 5.83 12.30 3.16
CA LEU A 169 7.27 12.36 3.35
C LEU A 169 7.80 13.76 3.68
N HIS A 170 6.96 14.80 3.62
CA HIS A 170 7.34 16.18 3.95
C HIS A 170 8.08 16.38 5.29
N PRO A 171 7.84 15.61 6.39
CA PRO A 171 8.58 15.78 7.63
C PRO A 171 10.04 15.33 7.55
N LEU A 172 10.44 14.69 6.45
CA LEU A 172 11.81 14.27 6.14
C LEU A 172 12.47 15.18 5.09
N ALA A 173 11.78 16.24 4.65
CA ALA A 173 12.26 17.13 3.59
C ALA A 173 13.63 17.75 3.87
N SER A 174 13.95 18.01 5.14
CA SER A 174 15.21 18.63 5.53
C SER A 174 16.39 17.65 5.63
N SER A 175 16.15 16.34 5.69
CA SER A 175 17.19 15.33 5.96
C SER A 175 17.37 14.29 4.87
N LEU A 176 16.32 13.96 4.13
CA LEU A 176 16.33 12.86 3.17
C LEU A 176 17.15 13.22 1.93
N GLN A 177 18.13 12.38 1.62
CA GLN A 177 19.07 12.55 0.50
C GLN A 177 18.92 11.46 -0.55
N GLU A 178 18.55 10.25 -0.17
CA GLU A 178 18.34 9.13 -1.09
C GLU A 178 16.98 8.47 -0.84
N LEU A 179 16.19 8.36 -1.90
CA LEU A 179 14.89 7.68 -1.91
C LEU A 179 14.86 6.68 -3.06
N SER A 180 14.55 5.42 -2.78
CA SER A 180 14.29 4.42 -3.83
C SER A 180 12.86 3.91 -3.71
N LEU A 181 12.11 4.09 -4.80
CA LEU A 181 10.73 3.67 -4.97
C LEU A 181 10.61 2.52 -5.99
N ALA A 182 11.74 1.98 -6.45
CA ALA A 182 11.78 1.06 -7.58
C ALA A 182 10.85 -0.15 -7.40
N GLY A 183 10.09 -0.49 -8.44
CA GLY A 183 9.19 -1.64 -8.42
C GLY A 183 7.94 -1.48 -7.55
N CYS A 184 7.61 -0.27 -7.07
CA CYS A 184 6.39 -0.04 -6.30
C CYS A 184 5.16 -0.01 -7.22
N PRO A 185 4.17 -0.92 -7.05
CA PRO A 185 3.11 -1.09 -8.04
C PRO A 185 1.99 -0.05 -7.99
N LYS A 186 1.94 0.80 -6.95
CA LYS A 186 0.84 1.75 -6.70
C LYS A 186 1.27 3.21 -6.73
N ILE A 187 2.51 3.48 -7.12
CA ILE A 187 3.02 4.84 -7.24
C ILE A 187 2.81 5.29 -8.68
N SER A 188 2.11 6.41 -8.83
CA SER A 188 1.83 7.04 -10.11
C SER A 188 2.58 8.37 -10.26
N GLU A 189 2.44 8.99 -11.43
CA GLU A 189 2.89 10.36 -11.72
C GLU A 189 2.45 11.36 -10.64
N ARG A 190 1.22 11.20 -10.10
CA ARG A 190 0.66 12.10 -9.09
C ARG A 190 1.38 11.99 -7.76
N GLY A 191 1.76 10.78 -7.37
CA GLY A 191 2.54 10.55 -6.16
C GLY A 191 3.94 11.13 -6.28
N LEU A 192 4.57 10.96 -7.44
CA LEU A 192 5.90 11.51 -7.71
C LEU A 192 5.89 13.05 -7.69
N ALA A 193 4.84 13.69 -8.20
CA ALA A 193 4.65 15.13 -8.10
C ALA A 193 4.55 15.62 -6.64
N CYS A 194 4.18 14.78 -5.67
CA CYS A 194 4.15 15.16 -4.26
C CYS A 194 5.56 15.30 -3.65
N LEU A 195 6.61 14.83 -4.34
CA LEU A 195 7.99 14.83 -3.84
C LEU A 195 8.69 16.19 -3.96
N HIS A 196 8.08 17.23 -4.56
CA HIS A 196 8.68 18.56 -4.67
C HIS A 196 9.13 19.19 -3.35
N HIS A 197 8.60 18.76 -2.21
CA HIS A 197 9.05 19.28 -0.92
C HIS A 197 10.44 18.78 -0.52
N LEU A 198 10.93 17.68 -1.12
CA LEU A 198 12.19 17.02 -0.75
C LEU A 198 13.40 17.67 -1.43
N GLN A 199 13.61 18.97 -1.18
CA GLN A 199 14.65 19.76 -1.85
C GLN A 199 16.09 19.32 -1.54
N ASN A 200 16.31 18.56 -0.46
CA ASN A 200 17.62 17.99 -0.13
C ASN A 200 17.90 16.63 -0.77
N LEU A 201 16.96 16.11 -1.58
CA LEU A 201 17.08 14.81 -2.21
C LEU A 201 18.12 14.86 -3.33
N ARG A 202 19.14 14.02 -3.24
CA ARG A 202 20.25 13.92 -4.20
C ARG A 202 20.12 12.75 -5.14
N LYS A 203 19.37 11.71 -4.74
CA LYS A 203 19.16 10.51 -5.54
C LYS A 203 17.74 10.00 -5.36
N LEU A 204 17.05 9.85 -6.49
CA LEU A 204 15.70 9.31 -6.57
C LEU A 204 15.68 8.17 -7.58
N ASP A 205 15.35 6.97 -7.12
CA ASP A 205 15.21 5.81 -7.98
C ASP A 205 13.72 5.48 -8.19
N ILE A 206 13.27 5.66 -9.43
CA ILE A 206 11.88 5.46 -9.88
C ILE A 206 11.79 4.34 -10.92
N SER A 207 12.75 3.41 -10.94
CA SER A 207 12.78 2.28 -11.87
C SER A 207 11.53 1.40 -11.74
N ASP A 208 11.05 0.84 -12.85
CA ASP A 208 10.00 -0.19 -12.86
C ASP A 208 8.71 0.18 -12.09
N LEU A 209 8.18 1.39 -12.30
CA LEU A 209 6.89 1.81 -11.73
C LEU A 209 5.74 1.48 -12.71
N PRO A 210 4.98 0.39 -12.53
CA PRO A 210 3.97 -0.05 -13.50
C PRO A 210 2.72 0.83 -13.56
N ALA A 211 2.50 1.70 -12.57
CA ALA A 211 1.37 2.63 -12.55
C ALA A 211 1.70 4.00 -13.16
N VAL A 212 2.94 4.21 -13.61
CA VAL A 212 3.35 5.39 -14.38
C VAL A 212 3.04 5.13 -15.86
N SER A 213 2.19 5.97 -16.44
CA SER A 213 1.73 5.81 -17.83
C SER A 213 2.71 6.44 -18.81
N ASN A 214 3.22 7.63 -18.48
CA ASN A 214 4.12 8.41 -19.33
C ASN A 214 5.44 8.66 -18.62
N PRO A 215 6.36 7.68 -18.63
CA PRO A 215 7.58 7.76 -17.84
C PRO A 215 8.53 8.87 -18.29
N GLY A 216 8.63 9.15 -19.60
CA GLY A 216 9.46 10.25 -20.11
C GLY A 216 8.99 11.63 -19.62
N LEU A 217 7.67 11.88 -19.64
CA LEU A 217 7.10 13.10 -19.08
C LEU A 217 7.26 13.16 -17.56
N THR A 218 7.13 12.02 -16.88
CA THR A 218 7.32 11.91 -15.44
C THR A 218 8.75 12.25 -15.05
N GLN A 219 9.73 11.80 -15.83
CA GLN A 219 11.14 12.12 -15.60
C GLN A 219 11.38 13.63 -15.71
N ILE A 220 10.93 14.26 -16.80
CA ILE A 220 11.08 15.71 -17.00
C ILE A 220 10.44 16.47 -15.83
N LEU A 221 9.20 16.09 -15.45
CA LEU A 221 8.51 16.67 -14.31
C LEU A 221 9.33 16.57 -13.01
N VAL A 222 9.87 15.38 -12.71
CA VAL A 222 10.65 15.16 -11.48
C VAL A 222 11.98 15.92 -11.51
N GLU A 223 12.67 15.95 -12.65
CA GLU A 223 13.91 16.70 -12.83
C GLU A 223 13.70 18.21 -12.69
N GLU A 224 12.60 18.76 -13.21
CA GLU A 224 12.25 20.17 -13.02
C GLU A 224 11.91 20.50 -11.55
N MET A 225 11.24 19.58 -10.85
CA MET A 225 10.84 19.78 -9.46
C MET A 225 11.99 19.61 -8.46
N LEU A 226 13.00 18.82 -8.82
CA LEU A 226 14.14 18.45 -7.99
C LEU A 226 15.44 18.59 -8.80
N PRO A 227 15.89 19.82 -9.11
CA PRO A 227 16.99 20.07 -10.05
C PRO A 227 18.34 19.53 -9.58
N ASP A 228 18.56 19.45 -8.26
CA ASP A 228 19.79 18.92 -7.67
C ASP A 228 19.74 17.39 -7.43
N CYS A 229 18.67 16.73 -7.87
CA CYS A 229 18.43 15.31 -7.66
C CYS A 229 18.77 14.47 -8.89
N LYS A 230 19.63 13.47 -8.71
CA LYS A 230 19.87 12.45 -9.74
C LYS A 230 18.72 11.45 -9.77
N VAL A 231 17.94 11.49 -10.85
CA VAL A 231 16.87 10.52 -11.12
C VAL A 231 17.46 9.26 -11.79
N VAL A 232 17.16 8.08 -11.24
CA VAL A 232 17.58 6.76 -11.72
C VAL A 232 16.36 5.94 -12.13
N GLY A 233 16.52 5.09 -13.14
CA GLY A 233 15.43 4.30 -13.73
C GLY A 233 14.84 4.91 -14.98
N ALA A 234 15.21 6.18 -15.26
CA ALA A 234 14.96 7.04 -16.44
C ALA A 234 15.02 6.40 -17.83
N ASP A 235 15.51 5.17 -17.96
CA ASP A 235 15.84 4.54 -19.24
C ASP A 235 14.62 4.04 -20.04
N TRP A 236 13.43 4.62 -19.82
CA TRP A 236 12.25 4.42 -20.65
C TRP A 236 12.45 4.88 -22.09
N ALA A 237 13.43 5.77 -22.33
CA ALA A 237 13.78 6.28 -23.65
C ALA A 237 14.41 5.24 -24.60
N ARG A 238 14.90 4.08 -24.11
CA ARG A 238 15.47 3.04 -25.01
C ARG A 238 14.42 2.36 -25.89
N GLY A 239 13.13 2.53 -25.58
CA GLY A 239 12.00 2.06 -26.40
C GLY A 239 11.49 3.06 -27.43
N LEU A 240 11.81 4.36 -27.27
CA LEU A 240 11.58 5.38 -28.28
C LEU A 240 12.75 5.37 -29.27
N LYS A 241 12.86 4.31 -30.07
CA LYS A 241 13.50 4.47 -31.37
C LYS A 241 12.65 5.50 -32.12
N VAL A 242 13.12 6.75 -32.13
CA VAL A 242 12.70 7.76 -33.11
C VAL A 242 12.72 7.02 -34.44
N GLY A 243 11.54 6.91 -35.07
CA GLY A 243 11.40 6.25 -36.36
C GLY A 243 12.47 6.82 -37.29
N GLN A 244 13.23 5.94 -37.93
CA GLN A 244 14.12 6.34 -39.01
C GLN A 244 13.29 7.21 -39.94
N GLU A 245 13.71 8.46 -40.13
CA GLU A 245 13.22 9.29 -41.21
C GLU A 245 13.36 8.47 -42.48
N GLU A 246 12.23 8.05 -43.05
CA GLU A 246 12.21 7.49 -44.39
C GLU A 246 12.72 8.59 -45.32
N GLN A 247 14.00 8.46 -45.70
CA GLN A 247 14.56 9.19 -46.83
C GLN A 247 13.70 8.87 -48.05
N TYR A 248 12.79 9.79 -48.37
CA TYR A 248 12.11 9.83 -49.64
C TYR A 248 13.18 10.06 -50.71
N GLN A 249 13.70 8.99 -51.30
CA GLN A 249 14.56 9.08 -52.47
C GLN A 249 13.68 9.48 -53.65
N ASP A 250 13.88 10.70 -54.14
CA ASP A 250 13.40 11.19 -55.43
C ASP A 250 13.78 10.18 -56.53
N ILE A 251 12.80 9.43 -57.01
CA ILE A 251 12.94 8.68 -58.27
C ILE A 251 12.53 9.64 -59.39
N THR A 252 13.45 10.52 -59.78
CA THR A 252 13.44 11.12 -61.11
C THR A 252 14.26 10.23 -62.04
N SER A 253 13.59 9.29 -62.72
CA SER A 253 14.20 8.53 -63.81
C SER A 253 14.19 9.34 -65.11
N PRO A 254 15.32 9.48 -65.83
CA PRO A 254 15.34 10.12 -67.14
C PRO A 254 14.82 9.19 -68.23
N ILE A 255 14.07 9.77 -69.18
CA ILE A 255 13.54 9.12 -70.38
C ILE A 255 14.69 8.96 -71.39
N PRO A 256 15.00 7.75 -71.90
CA PRO A 256 15.94 7.59 -73.02
C PRO A 256 15.27 7.86 -74.37
N ALA A 257 16.10 8.32 -75.31
CA ALA A 257 15.78 8.79 -76.66
C ALA A 257 15.13 7.76 -77.60
#